data_AF-A0A0B1SP94-F1
#
_entry.id   AF-A0A0B1SP94-F1
#
_cell.length_a   1.000
_cell.length_b   1.000
_cell.length_c   1.000
_cell.angle_alpha   90.00
_cell.angle_beta   90.00
_cell.angle_gamma   90.00
#
_symmetry.space_group_name_H-M   'P 1'
#
loop_
_entity.id
_entity.type
_entity.pdbx_description
1 polymer ?
#
loop_
_entity_poly.entity_id
_entity_poly.type
_entity_poly.pdbx_seq_one_letter_code
_entity_poly.pdbx_strand_id
1 'polypeptide(L)'
;MKFFQASIVKAQQIKEIIAEKVEDPVGEMATKNEPLLFREAVEWQREAPNCHEVPETAADRYVRINVGGALFQTTIATLTKHDTMLRAMFSGRMQVVTDSNGWVLIDRSGRHFGVILDFLRDGFVPLPDCRVEVEQILAEARYYLVQDLAAECQSWLEALRARRDVREPTATCSVPVVHTKAEADRLVLNSPAIKLLINRHNNKYSYTSQSDDNIMKNLELFDRLAVKFHDRILFVKDIGSESSEVCQWKFFGKGAKRAEVCCTSIVYATDKKQTKVEFPDSKIYDEAMSILRYEDRGICPRRVFVDFCLLFLTFNIC
;
A
#
# COMPACT_ATOMS: atom_id res chain seq x y z
N MET A 1 26.35 3.01 52.60
CA MET A 1 26.21 2.93 51.13
C MET A 1 25.34 4.11 50.71
N LYS A 2 25.81 5.36 50.81
CA LYS A 2 26.67 6.11 49.87
C LYS A 2 26.20 5.97 48.40
N PHE A 3 25.88 7.12 47.81
CA PHE A 3 25.43 7.40 46.44
C PHE A 3 23.93 7.61 46.22
N PHE A 4 23.33 8.50 47.01
CA PHE A 4 22.29 9.44 46.55
C PHE A 4 22.33 10.66 47.48
N GLN A 5 22.98 11.75 47.04
CA GLN A 5 22.84 13.16 47.48
C GLN A 5 24.15 13.95 47.26
N ALA A 6 24.23 14.62 46.11
CA ALA A 6 25.04 15.79 45.74
C ALA A 6 24.98 15.81 44.20
N SER A 7 24.35 16.74 43.50
CA SER A 7 24.44 18.19 43.67
C SER A 7 23.27 18.86 42.96
N ILE A 8 22.40 19.50 43.73
CA ILE A 8 21.65 20.68 43.29
C ILE A 8 22.13 21.80 44.21
N VAL A 9 22.36 22.98 43.62
CA VAL A 9 22.61 24.28 44.25
C VAL A 9 24.05 24.55 44.72
N LYS A 10 24.83 25.22 43.87
CA LYS A 10 25.58 26.47 44.20
C LYS A 10 26.33 27.00 42.96
N ALA A 11 26.37 28.33 42.87
CA ALA A 11 27.12 29.18 41.93
C ALA A 11 26.41 29.63 40.64
N GLN A 12 25.31 30.36 40.82
CA GLN A 12 25.20 31.69 40.20
C GLN A 12 26.07 32.69 41.00
N GLN A 13 26.59 33.70 40.30
CA GLN A 13 27.24 34.94 40.74
C GLN A 13 28.76 34.92 41.04
N ILE A 14 29.52 35.59 40.15
CA ILE A 14 30.24 36.88 40.31
C ILE A 14 31.01 37.10 38.99
N LYS A 15 30.57 37.94 38.03
CA LYS A 15 30.76 39.41 37.87
C LYS A 15 32.22 39.92 37.76
N GLU A 16 32.49 40.45 36.56
CA GLU A 16 33.21 41.71 36.27
C GLU A 16 34.75 41.74 36.29
N ILE A 17 35.28 42.74 35.55
CA ILE A 17 36.68 43.12 35.24
C ILE A 17 37.11 42.53 33.88
N ILE A 18 37.08 43.23 32.73
CA ILE A 18 37.65 44.53 32.31
C ILE A 18 36.79 45.02 31.11
N ALA A 19 35.99 46.09 31.15
CA ALA A 19 36.28 47.52 31.00
C ALA A 19 36.90 47.97 29.65
N GLU A 20 36.23 48.95 29.00
CA GLU A 20 36.66 49.80 27.86
C GLU A 20 36.76 49.15 26.47
N LYS A 21 36.32 49.73 25.35
CA LYS A 21 35.59 50.97 24.98
C LYS A 21 35.40 50.91 23.44
N VAL A 22 34.38 51.63 22.94
CA VAL A 22 34.39 52.42 21.68
C VAL A 22 34.02 51.75 20.33
N GLU A 23 32.95 52.32 19.75
CA GLU A 23 32.59 52.54 18.32
C GLU A 23 31.86 51.47 17.49
N ASP A 24 30.59 51.77 17.17
CA ASP A 24 29.91 51.43 15.91
C ASP A 24 30.67 52.06 14.72
N PRO A 25 30.76 51.44 13.51
CA PRO A 25 29.62 51.46 12.58
C PRO A 25 29.48 50.28 11.58
N VAL A 26 28.23 50.13 11.08
CA VAL A 26 27.79 49.69 9.73
C VAL A 26 28.57 48.54 9.04
N GLY A 27 27.88 47.40 8.85
CA GLY A 27 28.30 46.36 7.90
C GLY A 27 27.31 45.21 7.79
N GLU A 28 26.69 45.09 6.61
CA GLU A 28 25.81 43.99 6.20
C GLU A 28 26.50 42.62 6.30
N MET A 29 25.80 41.59 6.79
CA MET A 29 25.64 40.33 6.05
C MET A 29 24.70 39.36 6.76
N ALA A 30 23.68 38.93 6.01
CA ALA A 30 22.77 37.86 6.38
C ALA A 30 23.45 36.49 6.28
N THR A 31 23.24 35.63 7.26
CA THR A 31 23.44 34.18 7.12
C THR A 31 22.15 33.44 7.47
N LYS A 32 21.56 32.86 6.42
CA LYS A 32 20.43 31.93 6.42
C LYS A 32 20.83 30.61 7.09
N ASN A 33 19.87 29.92 7.71
CA ASN A 33 19.65 28.48 7.49
C ASN A 33 18.36 27.99 8.20
N GLU A 34 17.29 27.87 7.41
CA GLU A 34 16.21 26.89 7.63
C GLU A 34 15.95 26.17 6.28
N PRO A 35 15.50 24.90 6.31
CA PRO A 35 15.83 23.91 5.29
C PRO A 35 14.95 23.91 4.04
N LEU A 36 15.59 23.41 2.98
CA LEU A 36 15.19 23.35 1.58
C LEU A 36 13.90 22.55 1.35
N LEU A 37 12.82 23.27 1.07
CA LEU A 37 11.65 22.75 0.39
C LEU A 37 11.65 23.31 -1.03
N PHE A 38 12.04 22.44 -1.98
CA PHE A 38 11.77 22.48 -3.42
C PHE A 38 11.56 23.90 -4.01
N ARG A 39 12.66 24.58 -4.37
CA ARG A 39 12.59 25.79 -5.21
C ARG A 39 12.97 25.48 -6.65
N GLU A 40 11.95 25.65 -7.48
CA GLU A 40 11.96 26.32 -8.77
C GLU A 40 12.64 25.58 -9.94
N ALA A 41 11.76 25.16 -10.85
CA ALA A 41 12.08 24.90 -12.24
C ALA A 41 12.90 26.07 -12.79
N VAL A 42 14.20 25.83 -12.97
CA VAL A 42 15.08 26.75 -13.66
C VAL A 42 14.61 26.83 -15.11
N GLU A 43 14.19 28.04 -15.43
CA GLU A 43 13.79 28.59 -16.71
C GLU A 43 14.74 28.16 -17.84
N TRP A 44 14.30 27.23 -18.69
CA TRP A 44 15.01 26.90 -19.94
C TRP A 44 14.84 28.07 -20.92
N GLN A 45 15.79 29.00 -20.91
CA GLN A 45 15.85 30.09 -21.86
C GLN A 45 16.19 29.56 -23.26
N ARG A 46 15.34 29.86 -24.24
CA ARG A 46 15.57 29.55 -25.66
C ARG A 46 16.56 30.56 -26.23
N GLU A 47 17.78 30.12 -26.49
CA GLU A 47 18.64 30.78 -27.47
C GLU A 47 18.59 29.99 -28.78
N ALA A 48 18.06 30.63 -29.84
CA ALA A 48 18.26 30.21 -31.22
C ALA A 48 19.19 31.25 -31.86
N PRO A 49 20.19 30.82 -32.64
CA PRO A 49 19.89 30.47 -34.03
C PRO A 49 20.67 29.27 -34.58
N ASN A 50 20.09 28.69 -35.62
CA ASN A 50 20.62 27.62 -36.48
C ASN A 50 20.29 26.18 -36.01
N CYS A 51 18.99 25.87 -35.97
CA CYS A 51 18.54 24.50 -36.22
C CYS A 51 18.93 24.15 -37.66
N HIS A 52 20.08 23.50 -37.85
CA HIS A 52 20.32 22.72 -39.04
C HIS A 52 19.14 21.74 -39.20
N GLU A 53 18.55 21.71 -40.40
CA GLU A 53 17.64 20.63 -40.79
C GLU A 53 18.39 19.32 -40.56
N VAL A 54 18.00 18.59 -39.50
CA VAL A 54 18.47 17.23 -39.28
C VAL A 54 17.90 16.44 -40.46
N PRO A 55 18.73 15.76 -41.26
CA PRO A 55 18.22 14.89 -42.32
C PRO A 55 17.27 13.89 -41.66
N GLU A 56 15.97 13.94 -41.97
CA GLU A 56 14.99 12.98 -41.47
C GLU A 56 15.41 11.59 -41.95
N THR A 57 16.14 10.86 -41.10
CA THR A 57 16.35 9.45 -41.32
C THR A 57 15.00 8.76 -41.18
N ALA A 58 14.72 7.75 -42.01
CA ALA A 58 13.43 7.04 -41.96
C ALA A 58 13.09 6.46 -40.56
N ALA A 59 14.09 6.31 -39.69
CA ALA A 59 13.95 5.85 -38.31
C ALA A 59 13.27 6.89 -37.39
N ASP A 60 13.49 8.19 -37.61
CA ASP A 60 12.97 9.27 -36.75
C ASP A 60 11.54 9.70 -37.13
N ARG A 61 10.99 9.12 -38.21
CA ARG A 61 9.63 9.39 -38.66
C ARG A 61 8.60 8.93 -37.63
N TYR A 62 7.71 9.85 -37.28
CA TYR A 62 6.55 9.54 -36.43
C TYR A 62 5.48 8.75 -37.19
N VAL A 63 4.84 7.85 -36.46
CA VAL A 63 3.75 7.01 -36.91
C VAL A 63 2.60 7.08 -35.92
N ARG A 64 1.38 7.06 -36.46
CA ARG A 64 0.12 7.10 -35.71
C ARG A 64 -0.54 5.72 -35.76
N ILE A 65 -0.87 5.19 -34.59
CA ILE A 65 -1.42 3.83 -34.41
C ILE A 65 -2.70 3.93 -33.59
N ASN A 66 -3.77 3.30 -34.07
CA ASN A 66 -5.02 3.16 -33.36
C ASN A 66 -5.22 1.69 -32.96
N VAL A 67 -5.21 1.42 -31.65
CA VAL A 67 -5.30 0.08 -31.07
C VAL A 67 -6.66 -0.06 -30.38
N GLY A 68 -7.64 -0.61 -31.10
CA GLY A 68 -9.00 -0.81 -30.60
C GLY A 68 -9.67 0.48 -30.07
N GLY A 69 -9.39 1.63 -30.69
CA GLY A 69 -9.91 2.94 -30.30
C GLY A 69 -8.94 3.80 -29.48
N ALA A 70 -7.86 3.23 -28.94
CA ALA A 70 -6.84 3.99 -28.24
C ALA A 70 -5.78 4.51 -29.21
N LEU A 71 -5.53 5.82 -29.17
CA LEU A 71 -4.65 6.51 -30.11
C LEU A 71 -3.24 6.65 -29.53
N PHE A 72 -2.24 6.19 -30.28
CA PHE A 72 -0.83 6.26 -29.91
C PHE A 72 -0.01 6.90 -31.04
N GLN A 73 1.04 7.60 -30.64
CA GLN A 73 2.02 8.15 -31.56
C GLN A 73 3.42 7.80 -31.06
N THR A 74 4.26 7.28 -31.96
CA THR A 74 5.63 6.84 -31.66
C THR A 74 6.48 6.92 -32.92
N THR A 75 7.77 6.61 -32.84
CA THR A 75 8.69 6.60 -33.99
C THR A 75 8.83 5.20 -34.60
N ILE A 76 9.18 5.14 -35.89
CA ILE A 76 9.52 3.86 -36.56
C ILE A 76 10.70 3.20 -35.84
N ALA A 77 11.67 3.98 -35.36
CA ALA A 77 12.80 3.49 -34.57
C ALA A 77 12.34 2.64 -33.37
N THR A 78 11.38 3.13 -32.57
CA THR A 78 10.87 2.37 -31.41
C THR A 78 10.21 1.05 -31.83
N LEU A 79 9.38 1.08 -32.88
CA LEU A 79 8.63 -0.10 -33.33
C LEU A 79 9.52 -1.16 -33.98
N THR A 80 10.68 -0.77 -34.50
CA THR A 80 11.62 -1.64 -35.21
C THR A 80 12.86 -2.03 -34.40
N LYS A 81 13.01 -1.49 -33.18
CA LYS A 81 14.14 -1.72 -32.28
C LYS A 81 14.28 -3.18 -31.86
N HIS A 82 13.16 -3.84 -31.57
CA HIS A 82 13.11 -5.22 -31.10
C HIS A 82 12.47 -6.14 -32.15
N ASP A 83 12.85 -7.42 -32.15
CA ASP A 83 12.30 -8.40 -33.09
C ASP A 83 10.89 -8.84 -32.67
N THR A 84 9.90 -8.08 -33.11
CA THR A 84 8.49 -8.20 -32.70
C THR A 84 7.56 -8.21 -33.90
N MET A 85 6.28 -8.54 -33.70
CA MET A 85 5.26 -8.38 -34.75
C MET A 85 5.21 -6.94 -35.28
N LEU A 86 5.35 -5.95 -34.39
CA LEU A 86 5.33 -4.53 -34.76
C LEU A 86 6.50 -4.20 -35.70
N ARG A 87 7.68 -4.75 -35.47
CA ARG A 87 8.80 -4.62 -36.41
C ARG A 87 8.44 -5.14 -37.80
N ALA A 88 7.78 -6.29 -37.89
CA ALA A 88 7.34 -6.84 -39.17
C ALA A 88 6.33 -5.91 -39.87
N MET A 89 5.33 -5.39 -39.14
CA MET A 89 4.33 -4.44 -39.65
C MET A 89 4.97 -3.16 -40.20
N PHE A 90 5.95 -2.61 -39.48
CA PHE A 90 6.57 -1.32 -39.80
C PHE A 90 7.90 -1.42 -40.56
N SER A 91 8.31 -2.64 -40.93
CA SER A 91 9.48 -2.89 -41.81
C SER A 91 9.20 -2.64 -43.30
N GLY A 92 7.94 -2.36 -43.67
CA GLY A 92 7.50 -2.24 -45.06
C GLY A 92 7.29 -3.58 -45.77
N ARG A 93 7.44 -4.71 -45.07
CA ARG A 93 7.30 -6.06 -45.63
C ARG A 93 5.89 -6.65 -45.53
N MET A 94 5.00 -6.01 -44.78
CA MET A 94 3.64 -6.48 -44.54
C MET A 94 2.63 -5.39 -44.88
N GLN A 95 1.49 -5.77 -45.46
CA GLN A 95 0.39 -4.83 -45.67
C GLN A 95 -0.25 -4.51 -44.32
N VAL A 96 -0.39 -3.22 -44.03
CA VAL A 96 -1.00 -2.71 -42.81
C VAL A 96 -2.28 -1.98 -43.17
N VAL A 97 -3.35 -2.21 -42.41
CA VAL A 97 -4.62 -1.53 -42.62
C VAL A 97 -4.50 -0.11 -42.07
N THR A 98 -4.80 0.88 -42.91
CA THR A 98 -4.80 2.30 -42.52
C THR A 98 -6.16 2.94 -42.78
N ASP A 99 -6.57 3.83 -41.88
CA ASP A 99 -7.76 4.66 -42.12
C ASP A 99 -7.50 5.81 -43.10
N SER A 100 -8.54 6.59 -43.43
CA SER A 100 -8.46 7.77 -44.31
C SER A 100 -7.57 8.88 -43.74
N ASN A 101 -7.35 8.90 -42.43
CA ASN A 101 -6.54 9.88 -41.73
C ASN A 101 -5.07 9.42 -41.58
N GLY A 102 -4.71 8.22 -42.04
CA GLY A 102 -3.37 7.65 -41.98
C GLY A 102 -2.99 7.00 -40.63
N TRP A 103 -3.98 6.58 -39.83
CA TRP A 103 -3.78 5.76 -38.63
C TRP A 103 -3.66 4.29 -39.01
N VAL A 104 -2.62 3.63 -38.53
CA VAL A 104 -2.52 2.17 -38.62
C VAL A 104 -3.46 1.54 -37.62
N LEU A 105 -4.35 0.67 -38.08
CA LEU A 105 -5.39 0.04 -37.27
C LEU A 105 -4.93 -1.33 -36.76
N ILE A 106 -5.06 -1.54 -35.44
CA ILE A 106 -4.82 -2.82 -34.77
C ILE A 106 -6.08 -3.20 -33.99
N ASP A 107 -6.64 -4.37 -34.30
CA ASP A 107 -7.82 -4.90 -33.63
C ASP A 107 -7.45 -5.62 -32.31
N ARG A 108 -6.99 -4.82 -31.34
CA ARG A 108 -6.60 -5.25 -29.98
C ARG A 108 -7.00 -4.22 -28.95
N SER A 109 -6.99 -4.59 -27.67
CA SER A 109 -7.22 -3.63 -26.60
C SER A 109 -6.02 -2.71 -26.44
N GLY A 110 -6.23 -1.41 -26.62
CA GLY A 110 -5.20 -0.40 -26.39
C GLY A 110 -4.87 -0.13 -24.92
N ARG A 111 -5.58 -0.73 -23.96
CA ARG A 111 -5.44 -0.46 -22.52
C ARG A 111 -4.00 -0.58 -22.03
N HIS A 112 -3.30 -1.62 -22.47
CA HIS A 112 -1.92 -1.94 -22.04
C HIS A 112 -0.88 -1.68 -23.13
N PHE A 113 -1.29 -1.09 -24.25
CA PHE A 113 -0.36 -0.85 -25.36
C PHE A 113 0.72 0.18 -25.03
N GLY A 114 0.42 1.13 -24.11
CA GLY A 114 1.44 2.04 -23.58
C GLY A 114 2.61 1.30 -22.92
N VAL A 115 2.32 0.28 -22.10
CA VAL A 115 3.34 -0.58 -21.46
C VAL A 115 4.20 -1.29 -22.50
N ILE A 116 3.60 -1.77 -23.59
CA ILE A 116 4.32 -2.36 -24.71
C ILE A 116 5.27 -1.34 -25.34
N LEU A 117 4.80 -0.11 -25.59
CA LEU A 117 5.64 0.95 -26.17
C LEU A 117 6.78 1.36 -25.24
N ASP A 118 6.53 1.49 -23.94
CA ASP A 118 7.55 1.86 -22.96
C ASP A 118 8.61 0.76 -22.86
N PHE A 119 8.20 -0.51 -22.87
CA PHE A 119 9.15 -1.62 -22.98
C PHE A 119 9.99 -1.54 -24.28
N LEU A 120 9.38 -1.22 -25.42
CA LEU A 120 10.13 -1.07 -26.69
C LEU A 120 11.07 0.15 -26.68
N ARG A 121 10.81 1.16 -25.85
CA ARG A 121 11.68 2.34 -25.70
C ARG A 121 12.88 2.03 -24.82
N ASP A 122 12.62 1.50 -23.63
CA ASP A 122 13.60 1.41 -22.57
C ASP A 122 14.22 0.01 -22.45
N GLY A 123 13.55 -1.02 -22.98
CA GLY A 123 13.93 -2.43 -22.84
C GLY A 123 13.51 -3.05 -21.50
N PHE A 124 12.82 -2.29 -20.65
CA PHE A 124 12.32 -2.73 -19.35
C PHE A 124 11.06 -1.93 -19.00
N VAL A 125 10.14 -2.53 -18.25
CA VAL A 125 8.99 -1.81 -17.69
C VAL A 125 8.64 -2.39 -16.31
N PRO A 126 8.43 -1.56 -15.28
CA PRO A 126 8.00 -2.07 -13.99
C PRO A 126 6.60 -2.67 -14.10
N LEU A 127 6.46 -3.93 -13.70
CA LEU A 127 5.17 -4.63 -13.69
C LEU A 127 4.29 -4.14 -12.52
N PRO A 128 2.97 -4.00 -12.74
CA PRO A 128 2.04 -3.62 -11.68
C PRO A 128 1.88 -4.75 -10.64
N ASP A 129 1.56 -4.38 -9.40
CA ASP A 129 1.34 -5.36 -8.31
C ASP A 129 0.06 -6.21 -8.49
N CYS A 130 -0.79 -5.87 -9.46
CA CYS A 130 -2.04 -6.57 -9.69
C CYS A 130 -1.88 -7.77 -10.62
N ARG A 131 -2.22 -8.97 -10.09
CA ARG A 131 -2.21 -10.23 -10.85
C ARG A 131 -2.99 -10.17 -12.17
N VAL A 132 -4.22 -9.65 -12.13
CA VAL A 132 -5.10 -9.59 -13.30
C VAL A 132 -4.54 -8.65 -14.36
N GLU A 133 -3.90 -7.56 -13.94
CA GLU A 133 -3.30 -6.60 -14.86
C GLU A 133 -2.07 -7.19 -15.56
N VAL A 134 -1.21 -7.89 -14.82
CA VAL A 134 -0.07 -8.60 -15.41
C VAL A 134 -0.51 -9.73 -16.33
N GLU A 135 -1.60 -10.46 -16.02
CA GLU A 135 -2.18 -11.45 -16.94
C GLU A 135 -2.65 -10.81 -18.25
N GLN A 136 -3.22 -9.59 -18.21
CA GLN A 136 -3.62 -8.85 -19.39
C GLN A 136 -2.42 -8.35 -20.19
N ILE A 137 -1.39 -7.80 -19.52
CA ILE A 137 -0.13 -7.38 -20.16
C ILE A 137 0.54 -8.57 -20.84
N LEU A 138 0.59 -9.72 -20.18
CA LEU A 138 1.14 -10.96 -20.75
C LEU A 138 0.42 -11.38 -22.03
N ALA A 139 -0.91 -11.25 -22.08
CA ALA A 139 -1.69 -11.57 -23.27
C ALA A 139 -1.33 -10.66 -24.46
N GLU A 140 -1.15 -9.36 -24.21
CA GLU A 140 -0.71 -8.42 -25.25
C GLU A 140 0.76 -8.65 -25.65
N ALA A 141 1.66 -8.87 -24.69
CA ALA A 141 3.08 -9.16 -24.97
C ALA A 141 3.23 -10.41 -25.86
N ARG A 142 2.42 -11.44 -25.62
CA ARG A 142 2.35 -12.63 -26.49
C ARG A 142 1.80 -12.32 -27.87
N TYR A 143 0.77 -11.47 -27.96
CA TYR A 143 0.20 -11.09 -29.25
C TYR A 143 1.22 -10.32 -30.11
N TYR A 144 1.88 -9.31 -29.56
CA TYR A 144 2.89 -8.51 -30.27
C TYR A 144 4.26 -9.22 -30.39
N LEU A 145 4.39 -10.43 -29.85
CA LEU A 145 5.61 -11.24 -29.84
C LEU A 145 6.79 -10.56 -29.12
N VAL A 146 6.51 -9.83 -28.04
CA VAL A 146 7.53 -9.25 -27.15
C VAL A 146 7.96 -10.32 -26.14
N GLN A 147 8.91 -11.17 -26.55
CA GLN A 147 9.27 -12.38 -25.80
C GLN A 147 9.82 -12.08 -24.40
N ASP A 148 10.70 -11.09 -24.28
CA ASP A 148 11.34 -10.72 -23.01
C ASP A 148 10.29 -10.26 -21.98
N LEU A 149 9.40 -9.33 -22.36
CA LEU A 149 8.30 -8.88 -21.50
C LEU A 149 7.32 -10.02 -21.15
N ALA A 150 7.05 -10.92 -22.09
CA ALA A 150 6.19 -12.07 -21.83
C ALA A 150 6.84 -13.04 -20.82
N ALA A 151 8.16 -13.25 -20.90
CA ALA A 151 8.92 -14.05 -19.96
C ALA A 151 8.94 -13.40 -18.56
N GLU A 152 9.17 -12.09 -18.48
CA GLU A 152 9.11 -11.34 -17.21
C GLU A 152 7.73 -11.45 -16.55
N CYS A 153 6.64 -11.23 -17.29
CA CYS A 153 5.29 -11.37 -16.77
C CYS A 153 5.01 -12.80 -16.28
N GLN A 154 5.44 -13.81 -17.04
CA GLN A 154 5.25 -15.23 -16.68
C GLN A 154 6.01 -15.57 -15.40
N SER A 155 7.28 -15.17 -15.29
CA SER A 155 8.11 -15.36 -14.11
C SER A 155 7.51 -14.67 -12.88
N TRP A 156 7.02 -13.44 -13.04
CA TRP A 156 6.35 -12.71 -11.97
C TRP A 156 5.07 -13.41 -11.50
N LEU A 157 4.25 -13.93 -12.43
CA LEU A 157 3.04 -14.68 -12.10
C LEU A 157 3.34 -16.02 -11.41
N GLU A 158 4.40 -16.71 -11.84
CA GLU A 158 4.89 -17.94 -11.21
C GLU A 158 5.43 -17.67 -9.81
N ALA A 159 6.20 -16.60 -9.62
CA ALA A 159 6.67 -16.17 -8.31
C ALA A 159 5.50 -15.83 -7.38
N LEU A 160 4.44 -15.20 -7.88
CA LEU A 160 3.22 -14.97 -7.10
C LEU A 160 2.47 -16.26 -6.74
N ARG A 161 2.40 -17.23 -7.67
CA ARG A 161 1.81 -18.55 -7.39
C ARG A 161 2.65 -19.32 -6.40
N ALA A 162 3.97 -19.31 -6.54
CA ALA A 162 4.90 -19.88 -5.58
C ALA A 162 4.80 -19.18 -4.21
N ARG A 163 4.54 -17.86 -4.12
CA ARG A 163 4.25 -17.24 -2.81
C ARG A 163 2.91 -17.70 -2.19
N ARG A 164 1.97 -18.19 -3.01
CA ARG A 164 0.71 -18.81 -2.52
C ARG A 164 0.86 -20.29 -2.19
N ASP A 165 1.59 -21.04 -3.00
CA ASP A 165 1.73 -22.50 -2.91
C ASP A 165 2.98 -22.94 -2.11
N VAL A 166 3.97 -22.04 -2.01
CA VAL A 166 5.23 -22.11 -1.22
C VAL A 166 5.27 -20.95 -0.22
N ARG A 167 4.15 -20.67 0.43
CA ARG A 167 4.28 -20.45 1.86
C ARG A 167 4.31 -21.86 2.42
N GLU A 168 5.50 -22.46 2.51
CA GLU A 168 5.67 -23.54 3.49
C GLU A 168 4.93 -23.05 4.73
N PRO A 169 4.04 -23.86 5.36
CA PRO A 169 3.44 -23.46 6.61
C PRO A 169 4.59 -22.98 7.44
N THR A 170 4.66 -21.67 7.76
CA THR A 170 5.68 -21.20 8.68
C THR A 170 5.43 -22.08 9.89
N ALA A 171 6.37 -22.98 10.20
CA ALA A 171 6.17 -24.00 11.23
C ALA A 171 5.83 -23.38 12.59
N THR A 172 5.96 -22.05 12.68
CA THR A 172 5.69 -21.18 13.79
C THR A 172 4.66 -20.11 13.41
N CYS A 173 3.49 -20.16 14.05
CA CYS A 173 2.59 -19.03 14.17
C CYS A 173 3.08 -18.15 15.33
N SER A 174 3.44 -16.90 15.05
CA SER A 174 3.92 -15.95 16.06
C SER A 174 2.83 -14.95 16.43
N VAL A 175 2.36 -15.02 17.68
CA VAL A 175 1.37 -14.08 18.23
C VAL A 175 2.07 -13.15 19.22
N PRO A 176 2.28 -11.86 18.89
CA PRO A 176 2.81 -10.90 19.84
C PRO A 176 1.89 -10.73 21.05
N VAL A 177 2.50 -10.71 22.23
CA VAL A 177 1.85 -10.35 23.50
C VAL A 177 2.26 -8.92 23.86
N VAL A 178 1.29 -8.03 24.00
CA VAL A 178 1.50 -6.60 24.27
C VAL A 178 0.96 -6.22 25.64
N HIS A 179 1.58 -5.22 26.27
CA HIS A 179 1.25 -4.78 27.63
C HIS A 179 0.79 -3.32 27.70
N THR A 180 1.06 -2.53 26.65
CA THR A 180 0.60 -1.14 26.53
C THR A 180 -0.33 -0.97 25.34
N LYS A 181 -1.29 -0.05 25.44
CA LYS A 181 -2.17 0.27 24.33
C LYS A 181 -1.41 0.86 23.13
N ALA A 182 -0.37 1.65 23.37
CA ALA A 182 0.42 2.28 22.32
C ALA A 182 1.15 1.26 21.41
N GLU A 183 1.74 0.20 22.00
CA GLU A 183 2.34 -0.89 21.22
C GLU A 183 1.30 -1.67 20.44
N ALA A 184 0.16 -1.98 21.08
CA ALA A 184 -0.95 -2.68 20.45
C ALA A 184 -1.49 -1.92 19.23
N ASP A 185 -1.68 -0.61 19.38
CA ASP A 185 -2.23 0.25 18.32
C ASP A 185 -1.23 0.42 17.16
N ARG A 186 0.08 0.46 17.44
CA ARG A 186 1.13 0.49 16.40
C ARG A 186 1.11 -0.75 15.50
N LEU A 187 0.84 -1.93 16.07
CA LEU A 187 0.83 -3.20 15.32
C LEU A 187 -0.34 -3.29 14.33
N VAL A 188 -1.48 -2.65 14.62
CA VAL A 188 -2.73 -2.81 13.84
C VAL A 188 -2.92 -1.76 12.73
N LEU A 189 -1.95 -0.86 12.52
CA LEU A 189 -2.06 0.27 11.59
C LEU A 189 -2.16 -0.14 10.12
N ASN A 190 -1.41 -1.16 9.69
CA ASN A 190 -1.17 -1.42 8.27
C ASN A 190 -1.70 -2.77 7.77
N SER A 191 -2.34 -3.57 8.62
CA SER A 191 -2.80 -4.91 8.24
C SER A 191 -4.12 -5.25 8.92
N PRO A 192 -4.96 -6.11 8.31
CA PRO A 192 -6.10 -6.67 9.01
C PRO A 192 -5.61 -7.39 10.27
N ALA A 193 -6.22 -7.07 11.41
CA ALA A 193 -5.75 -7.57 12.69
C ALA A 193 -6.90 -7.90 13.65
N ILE A 194 -6.68 -8.92 14.48
CA ILE A 194 -7.57 -9.32 15.56
C ILE A 194 -6.78 -9.23 16.87
N LYS A 195 -7.28 -8.40 17.78
CA LYS A 195 -6.70 -8.24 19.11
C LYS A 195 -7.63 -8.83 20.15
N LEU A 196 -7.10 -9.71 20.99
CA LEU A 196 -7.79 -10.26 22.15
C LEU A 196 -7.18 -9.68 23.44
N LEU A 197 -7.96 -8.88 24.15
CA LEU A 197 -7.64 -8.39 25.49
C LEU A 197 -8.04 -9.45 26.53
N ILE A 198 -7.13 -9.81 27.42
CA ILE A 198 -7.39 -10.65 28.60
C ILE A 198 -6.69 -10.03 29.82
N ASN A 199 -7.43 -9.31 30.64
CA ASN A 199 -6.89 -8.63 31.81
C ASN A 199 -7.13 -9.43 33.08
N ARG A 200 -6.53 -10.61 33.26
CA ARG A 200 -6.81 -11.53 34.39
C ARG A 200 -6.64 -10.93 35.81
N HIS A 201 -6.02 -9.76 35.93
CA HIS A 201 -5.70 -9.10 37.19
C HIS A 201 -6.78 -8.10 37.67
N ASN A 202 -7.81 -7.85 36.87
CA ASN A 202 -8.88 -6.93 37.23
C ASN A 202 -9.79 -7.47 38.35
N ASN A 203 -9.71 -6.92 39.56
CA ASN A 203 -10.48 -7.37 40.72
C ASN A 203 -12.03 -7.32 40.58
N LYS A 204 -12.57 -6.86 39.46
CA LYS A 204 -14.01 -6.89 39.14
C LYS A 204 -14.50 -8.26 38.59
N TYR A 205 -13.62 -9.23 38.37
CA TYR A 205 -14.03 -10.59 37.98
C TYR A 205 -14.87 -11.26 39.07
N SER A 206 -15.98 -11.87 38.67
CA SER A 206 -16.65 -12.88 39.48
C SER A 206 -16.26 -14.25 38.97
N TYR A 207 -15.47 -15.01 39.74
CA TYR A 207 -15.13 -16.40 39.41
C TYR A 207 -16.36 -17.29 39.58
N THR A 208 -16.84 -17.84 38.47
CA THR A 208 -17.70 -19.02 38.43
C THR A 208 -17.02 -20.02 37.52
N SER A 209 -17.27 -21.31 37.70
CA SER A 209 -16.75 -22.35 36.79
C SER A 209 -17.06 -22.04 35.33
N GLN A 210 -18.26 -21.54 35.05
CA GLN A 210 -18.67 -21.09 33.71
C GLN A 210 -17.83 -19.92 33.16
N SER A 211 -17.41 -18.98 34.01
CA SER A 211 -16.60 -17.83 33.56
C SER A 211 -15.19 -18.27 33.18
N ASP A 212 -14.58 -19.18 33.95
CA ASP A 212 -13.26 -19.74 33.65
C ASP A 212 -13.30 -20.59 32.38
N ASP A 213 -14.32 -21.45 32.24
CA ASP A 213 -14.56 -22.25 31.03
C ASP A 213 -14.72 -21.36 29.80
N ASN A 214 -15.45 -20.24 29.92
CA ASN A 214 -15.64 -19.30 28.81
C ASN A 214 -14.35 -18.55 28.45
N ILE A 215 -13.49 -18.21 29.41
CA ILE A 215 -12.16 -17.65 29.11
C ILE A 215 -11.32 -18.66 28.34
N MET A 216 -11.30 -19.93 28.75
CA MET A 216 -10.58 -20.99 28.05
C MET A 216 -11.10 -21.17 26.62
N LYS A 217 -12.42 -21.16 26.41
CA LYS A 217 -13.02 -21.22 25.07
C LYS A 217 -12.65 -20.03 24.19
N ASN A 218 -12.59 -18.82 24.75
CA ASN A 218 -12.12 -17.63 24.01
C ASN A 218 -10.66 -17.79 23.59
N LEU A 219 -9.78 -18.25 24.48
CA LEU A 219 -8.37 -18.53 24.18
C LEU A 219 -8.22 -19.61 23.11
N GLU A 220 -8.96 -20.71 23.22
CA GLU A 220 -8.91 -21.81 22.25
C GLU A 220 -9.40 -21.35 20.87
N LEU A 221 -10.49 -20.58 20.80
CA LEU A 221 -10.98 -20.01 19.55
C LEU A 221 -9.95 -19.05 18.94
N PHE A 222 -9.30 -18.22 19.76
CA PHE A 222 -8.26 -17.30 19.30
C PHE A 222 -7.09 -18.07 18.69
N ASP A 223 -6.58 -19.08 19.38
CA ASP A 223 -5.45 -19.88 18.91
C ASP A 223 -5.82 -20.66 17.63
N ARG A 224 -7.05 -21.19 17.55
CA ARG A 224 -7.58 -21.85 16.35
C ARG A 224 -7.65 -20.90 15.15
N LEU A 225 -8.13 -19.67 15.35
CA LEU A 225 -8.17 -18.65 14.30
C LEU A 225 -6.77 -18.18 13.92
N ALA A 226 -5.87 -18.01 14.89
CA ALA A 226 -4.48 -17.63 14.66
C ALA A 226 -3.77 -18.68 13.82
N VAL A 227 -3.87 -19.97 14.16
CA VAL A 227 -3.29 -21.06 13.35
C VAL A 227 -3.92 -21.16 11.97
N LYS A 228 -5.22 -20.86 11.83
CA LYS A 228 -5.90 -20.95 10.52
C LYS A 228 -5.59 -19.77 9.60
N PHE A 229 -5.32 -18.59 10.15
CA PHE A 229 -5.23 -17.34 9.39
C PHE A 229 -3.97 -16.51 9.68
N HIS A 230 -2.92 -17.09 10.30
CA HIS A 230 -1.68 -16.37 10.66
C HIS A 230 -1.05 -15.61 9.49
N ASP A 231 -1.24 -16.12 8.28
CA ASP A 231 -0.68 -15.57 7.06
C ASP A 231 -1.45 -14.38 6.49
N ARG A 232 -2.67 -14.17 6.97
CA ARG A 232 -3.67 -13.27 6.40
C ARG A 232 -4.13 -12.20 7.37
N ILE A 233 -4.15 -12.51 8.67
CA ILE A 233 -4.57 -11.62 9.74
C ILE A 233 -3.48 -11.60 10.79
N LEU A 234 -3.14 -10.41 11.27
CA LEU A 234 -2.29 -10.25 12.44
C LEU A 234 -3.07 -10.53 13.72
N PHE A 235 -2.64 -11.51 14.51
CA PHE A 235 -3.25 -11.82 15.80
C PHE A 235 -2.41 -11.22 16.94
N VAL A 236 -3.05 -10.53 17.88
CA VAL A 236 -2.37 -9.88 19.01
C VAL A 236 -3.06 -10.25 20.32
N LYS A 237 -2.28 -10.70 21.32
CA LYS A 237 -2.75 -10.88 22.69
C LYS A 237 -2.40 -9.65 23.51
N ASP A 238 -3.40 -8.96 24.04
CA ASP A 238 -3.25 -7.77 24.87
C ASP A 238 -3.48 -8.15 26.33
N ILE A 239 -2.43 -8.05 27.15
CA ILE A 239 -2.47 -8.33 28.59
C ILE A 239 -2.41 -7.04 29.42
N GLY A 240 -2.53 -5.87 28.77
CA GLY A 240 -2.44 -4.58 29.43
C GLY A 240 -3.54 -4.36 30.47
N SER A 241 -3.17 -3.73 31.58
CA SER A 241 -4.09 -3.36 32.67
C SER A 241 -4.78 -2.01 32.47
N GLU A 242 -4.54 -1.34 31.34
CA GLU A 242 -5.10 -0.01 31.03
C GLU A 242 -6.62 -0.04 30.76
N SER A 243 -7.16 -1.20 30.39
CA SER A 243 -8.59 -1.38 30.14
C SER A 243 -9.32 -1.85 31.39
N SER A 244 -10.48 -1.23 31.68
CA SER A 244 -11.43 -1.72 32.68
C SER A 244 -12.15 -3.00 32.26
N GLU A 245 -12.02 -3.37 30.98
CA GLU A 245 -12.60 -4.59 30.44
C GLU A 245 -11.75 -5.80 30.77
N VAL A 246 -12.46 -6.90 30.94
CA VAL A 246 -11.94 -8.18 31.40
C VAL A 246 -11.46 -9.01 30.21
N CYS A 247 -12.34 -9.19 29.22
CA CYS A 247 -12.11 -9.97 28.03
C CYS A 247 -12.82 -9.28 26.86
N GLN A 248 -12.07 -8.97 25.80
CA GLN A 248 -12.62 -8.21 24.68
C GLN A 248 -11.89 -8.53 23.39
N TRP A 249 -12.65 -8.76 22.33
CA TRP A 249 -12.14 -8.92 20.97
C TRP A 249 -12.29 -7.61 20.20
N LYS A 250 -11.22 -7.18 19.53
CA LYS A 250 -11.22 -6.01 18.66
C LYS A 250 -10.73 -6.39 17.29
N PHE A 251 -11.46 -5.92 16.29
CA PHE A 251 -11.27 -6.28 14.90
C PHE A 251 -10.85 -5.02 14.14
N PHE A 252 -9.72 -5.07 13.43
CA PHE A 252 -9.12 -3.94 12.74
C PHE A 252 -8.98 -4.24 11.26
N GLY A 253 -9.21 -3.24 10.42
CA GLY A 253 -9.01 -3.33 8.98
C GLY A 253 -8.71 -1.96 8.39
N LYS A 254 -7.69 -1.86 7.53
CA LYS A 254 -7.18 -0.59 6.96
C LYS A 254 -6.87 0.46 8.06
N GLY A 255 -6.17 0.04 9.12
CA GLY A 255 -5.72 0.92 10.20
C GLY A 255 -6.80 1.47 11.14
N ALA A 256 -8.05 1.02 11.02
CA ALA A 256 -9.15 1.46 11.87
C ALA A 256 -9.88 0.28 12.53
N LYS A 257 -10.40 0.51 13.75
CA LYS A 257 -11.27 -0.44 14.45
C LYS A 257 -12.60 -0.57 13.68
N ARG A 258 -12.96 -1.80 13.29
CA ARG A 258 -14.19 -2.12 12.54
C ARG A 258 -15.28 -2.67 13.43
N ALA A 259 -14.92 -3.55 14.35
CA ALA A 259 -15.85 -4.17 15.27
C ALA A 259 -15.19 -4.43 16.62
N GLU A 260 -16.04 -4.64 17.62
CA GLU A 260 -15.66 -4.99 18.98
C GLU A 260 -16.71 -5.93 19.57
N VAL A 261 -16.24 -7.01 20.17
CA VAL A 261 -17.09 -7.99 20.86
C VAL A 261 -16.64 -8.05 22.30
N CYS A 262 -17.48 -7.51 23.19
CA CYS A 262 -17.27 -7.61 24.63
C CYS A 262 -17.67 -9.01 25.09
N CYS A 263 -16.77 -9.68 25.81
CA CYS A 263 -17.02 -11.00 26.37
C CYS A 263 -17.47 -10.89 27.83
N THR A 264 -18.07 -9.78 28.24
CA THR A 264 -18.49 -9.55 29.63
C THR A 264 -19.90 -9.03 29.74
N SER A 265 -20.63 -9.58 30.70
CA SER A 265 -21.94 -9.11 31.12
C SER A 265 -22.00 -8.85 32.61
N ILE A 266 -22.83 -7.89 33.02
CA ILE A 266 -23.08 -7.57 34.43
C ILE A 266 -24.37 -8.27 34.82
N VAL A 267 -24.28 -9.19 35.78
CA VAL A 267 -25.41 -9.90 36.34
C VAL A 267 -25.65 -9.40 37.76
N TYR A 268 -26.89 -9.06 38.06
CA TYR A 268 -27.32 -8.71 39.41
C TYR A 268 -27.70 -10.00 40.14
N ALA A 269 -26.82 -10.48 41.03
CA ALA A 269 -27.19 -11.51 41.99
C ALA A 269 -27.93 -10.86 43.16
N THR A 270 -28.66 -11.65 43.96
CA THR A 270 -29.50 -11.17 45.08
C THR A 270 -28.76 -10.24 46.05
N ASP A 271 -27.44 -10.43 46.19
CA ASP A 271 -26.67 -9.75 47.24
C ASP A 271 -25.55 -8.85 46.70
N LYS A 272 -25.10 -9.03 45.43
CA LYS A 272 -23.98 -8.28 44.81
C LYS A 272 -24.08 -8.21 43.29
N LYS A 273 -23.52 -7.15 42.70
CA LYS A 273 -23.27 -7.07 41.25
C LYS A 273 -22.09 -7.97 40.90
N GLN A 274 -22.29 -8.94 40.01
CA GLN A 274 -21.26 -9.84 39.52
C GLN A 274 -20.99 -9.56 38.04
N THR A 275 -19.72 -9.58 37.63
CA THR A 275 -19.35 -9.54 36.21
C THR A 275 -18.98 -10.94 35.77
N LYS A 276 -19.71 -11.47 34.78
CA LYS A 276 -19.49 -12.80 34.21
C LYS A 276 -18.82 -12.68 32.85
N VAL A 277 -18.00 -13.67 32.51
CA VAL A 277 -17.40 -13.77 31.17
C VAL A 277 -18.28 -14.65 30.29
N GLU A 278 -18.59 -14.15 29.10
CA GLU A 278 -19.37 -14.82 28.06
C GLU A 278 -18.47 -15.28 26.91
N PHE A 279 -18.94 -16.28 26.18
CA PHE A 279 -18.29 -16.78 24.97
C PHE A 279 -19.25 -16.68 23.77
N PRO A 280 -19.35 -15.50 23.13
CA PRO A 280 -20.21 -15.28 21.96
C PRO A 280 -19.52 -15.75 20.68
N ASP A 281 -19.32 -17.06 20.55
CA ASP A 281 -18.51 -17.70 19.52
C ASP A 281 -18.95 -17.40 18.08
N SER A 282 -20.24 -17.50 17.78
CA SER A 282 -20.77 -17.20 16.45
C SER A 282 -20.45 -15.78 16.02
N LYS A 283 -20.64 -14.81 16.93
CA LYS A 283 -20.38 -13.39 16.65
C LYS A 283 -18.88 -13.13 16.45
N ILE A 284 -18.03 -13.73 17.28
CA ILE A 284 -16.58 -13.62 17.14
C ILE A 284 -16.13 -14.17 15.78
N TYR A 285 -16.67 -15.32 15.37
CA TYR A 285 -16.33 -15.95 14.10
C TYR A 285 -16.77 -15.10 12.89
N ASP A 286 -18.00 -14.58 12.91
CA ASP A 286 -18.54 -13.73 11.84
C ASP A 286 -17.69 -12.47 11.64
N GLU A 287 -17.32 -11.79 12.73
CA GLU A 287 -16.46 -10.60 12.67
C GLU A 287 -15.05 -10.95 12.19
N ALA A 288 -14.50 -12.11 12.60
CA ALA A 288 -13.21 -12.59 12.10
C ALA A 288 -13.24 -12.83 10.58
N MET A 289 -14.34 -13.40 10.05
CA MET A 289 -14.50 -13.58 8.59
C MET A 289 -14.67 -12.24 7.86
N SER A 290 -15.35 -11.28 8.48
CA SER A 290 -15.51 -9.92 7.93
C SER A 290 -14.16 -9.22 7.76
N ILE A 291 -13.22 -9.40 8.69
CA ILE A 291 -11.89 -8.80 8.62
C ILE A 291 -11.07 -9.24 7.40
N LEU A 292 -11.25 -10.48 6.92
CA LEU A 292 -10.58 -10.99 5.72
C LEU A 292 -10.90 -10.17 4.45
N ARG A 293 -11.98 -9.37 4.45
CA ARG A 293 -12.33 -8.48 3.33
C ARG A 293 -11.40 -7.27 3.22
N TYR A 294 -10.70 -6.93 4.31
CA TYR A 294 -9.76 -5.81 4.37
C TYR A 294 -8.32 -6.24 4.14
N GLU A 295 -8.10 -7.47 3.67
CA GLU A 295 -6.83 -7.87 3.09
C GLU A 295 -6.52 -6.97 1.90
N ASP A 296 -5.38 -6.29 1.95
CA ASP A 296 -4.69 -5.88 0.73
C ASP A 296 -4.16 -7.15 0.06
N ARG A 297 -5.09 -7.90 -0.54
CA ARG A 297 -4.74 -8.58 -1.78
C ARG A 297 -4.30 -7.46 -2.71
N GLY A 298 -3.29 -7.67 -3.57
CA GLY A 298 -2.97 -6.77 -4.69
C GLY A 298 -4.17 -6.62 -5.64
N ILE A 299 -5.24 -6.02 -5.12
CA ILE A 299 -6.50 -5.70 -5.74
C ILE A 299 -6.08 -4.58 -6.66
N CYS A 300 -5.98 -4.91 -7.96
CA CYS A 300 -6.08 -3.93 -9.02
C CYS A 300 -6.97 -2.82 -8.51
N PRO A 301 -6.46 -1.59 -8.28
CA PRO A 301 -7.38 -0.49 -8.20
C PRO A 301 -8.16 -0.60 -9.49
N ARG A 302 -9.44 -0.98 -9.41
CA ARG A 302 -10.34 -0.82 -10.54
C ARG A 302 -10.35 0.69 -10.74
N ARG A 303 -9.42 1.19 -11.56
CA ARG A 303 -9.64 2.42 -12.32
C ARG A 303 -10.81 2.04 -13.21
N VAL A 304 -12.00 2.13 -12.62
CA VAL A 304 -13.18 2.50 -13.37
C VAL A 304 -12.77 3.86 -13.90
N PHE A 305 -12.24 3.89 -15.13
CA PHE A 305 -12.44 5.05 -15.98
C PHE A 305 -13.96 5.13 -16.10
N VAL A 306 -14.58 5.81 -15.13
CA VAL A 306 -15.85 6.45 -15.37
C VAL A 306 -15.47 7.48 -16.41
N ASP A 307 -15.70 7.14 -17.68
CA ASP A 307 -15.75 8.11 -18.76
C ASP A 307 -16.77 9.16 -18.33
N PHE A 308 -16.26 10.22 -17.69
CA PHE A 308 -17.03 11.37 -17.23
C PHE A 308 -17.44 12.26 -18.42
N CYS A 309 -17.62 11.68 -19.61
CA CYS A 309 -17.84 12.40 -20.85
C CYS A 309 -19.04 11.90 -21.68
N LEU A 310 -19.88 10.98 -21.17
CA LEU A 310 -21.05 10.49 -21.91
C LEU A 310 -22.40 10.58 -21.18
N LEU A 311 -22.50 11.32 -20.07
CA LEU A 311 -23.77 11.53 -19.35
C LEU A 311 -24.23 13.00 -19.29
N PHE A 312 -23.91 13.79 -20.32
CA PHE A 312 -24.48 15.14 -20.51
C PHE A 312 -25.24 15.35 -21.82
N LEU A 313 -25.57 14.28 -22.56
CA LEU A 313 -26.30 14.38 -23.83
C LEU A 313 -27.52 13.44 -23.95
N THR A 314 -28.31 13.31 -22.88
CA THR A 314 -29.70 12.82 -22.98
C THR A 314 -30.58 13.40 -21.85
N PHE A 315 -30.54 14.72 -21.65
CA PHE A 315 -31.67 15.44 -21.03
C PHE A 315 -31.83 16.78 -21.76
N ASN A 316 -32.19 16.68 -23.03
CA ASN A 316 -32.98 17.69 -23.71
C ASN A 316 -33.60 17.04 -24.94
N ILE A 317 -34.87 17.39 -25.18
CA ILE A 317 -35.77 17.01 -26.28
C ILE A 317 -36.87 16.00 -25.85
N CYS A 318 -38.08 16.58 -25.83
CA CYS A 318 -39.44 16.09 -25.58
C CYS A 318 -39.85 15.90 -24.11
#